data_AF-A0A0B7BEG9-F1
#
_entry.id   AF-A0A0B7BEG9-F1
#
_cell.length_a   1.000
_cell.length_b   1.000
_cell.length_c   1.000
_cell.angle_alpha   90.00
_cell.angle_beta   90.00
_cell.angle_gamma   90.00
#
_symmetry.space_group_name_H-M   'P 1'
#
loop_
_entity.id
_entity.type
_entity.pdbx_description
1 polymer ?
#
loop_
_entity_poly.entity_id
_entity_poly.type
_entity_poly.pdbx_seq_one_letter_code
_entity_poly.pdbx_strand_id
1 'polypeptide(L)' 'MRSVLVLLYIKKQQVKWFRHISRLPQDSLPQRALALRYSRPRGRPCKRWMTEYQRY' A
#
# COMPACT_ATOMS: atom_id res chain seq x y z
N MET A 1 -26.83 -9.24 9.45
CA MET A 1 -26.10 -10.53 9.54
C MET A 1 -25.11 -10.77 8.40
N ARG A 2 -25.43 -10.48 7.12
CA ARG A 2 -24.51 -10.73 5.97
C ARG A 2 -23.20 -9.90 5.98
N SER A 3 -23.22 -8.68 6.51
CA SER A 3 -22.05 -7.77 6.52
C SER A 3 -20.90 -8.23 7.42
N VAL A 4 -21.21 -8.86 8.55
CA VAL A 4 -20.19 -9.30 9.54
C VAL A 4 -19.33 -10.43 8.96
N LEU A 5 -19.94 -11.37 8.23
CA LEU A 5 -19.24 -12.47 7.58
C LEU A 5 -18.28 -11.98 6.48
N VAL A 6 -18.69 -10.96 5.72
CA VAL A 6 -17.84 -10.33 4.69
C VAL A 6 -16.63 -9.65 5.32
N LEU A 7 -16.82 -8.91 6.42
CA LEU A 7 -15.70 -8.26 7.12
C LEU A 7 -14.72 -9.27 7.72
N LEU A 8 -15.21 -10.39 8.27
CA LEU A 8 -14.37 -11.48 8.76
C LEU A 8 -13.57 -12.12 7.64
N TYR A 9 -14.19 -12.34 6.48
CA TYR A 9 -13.50 -12.85 5.30
C TYR A 9 -12.38 -11.91 4.83
N ILE A 10 -12.67 -10.61 4.71
CA ILE A 10 -11.69 -9.59 4.32
C ILE A 10 -10.51 -9.57 5.30
N LYS A 11 -10.77 -9.54 6.61
CA LYS A 11 -9.71 -9.60 7.64
C LYS A 11 -8.86 -10.87 7.51
N LYS A 12 -9.49 -12.03 7.29
CA LYS A 12 -8.78 -13.30 7.11
C LYS A 12 -7.85 -13.27 5.89
N GLN A 13 -8.28 -12.66 4.78
CA GLN A 13 -7.44 -12.53 3.59
C GLN A 13 -6.28 -11.54 3.81
N GLN A 14 -6.53 -10.43 4.51
CA GLN A 14 -5.46 -9.49 4.89
C GLN A 14 -4.38 -10.15 5.74
N VAL A 15 -4.77 -10.97 6.74
CA VAL A 15 -3.82 -11.71 7.58
C VAL A 15 -3.02 -12.72 6.76
N LYS A 16 -3.67 -13.46 5.85
CA LYS A 16 -2.98 -14.41 4.96
C LYS A 16 -1.97 -13.70 4.06
N TRP A 17 -2.36 -12.58 3.45
CA TRP A 17 -1.49 -11.78 2.60
C TRP A 17 -0.29 -11.22 3.39
N PHE A 18 -0.52 -10.69 4.59
CA PHE A 18 0.55 -10.17 5.44
C PHE A 18 1.55 -11.26 5.82
N ARG A 19 1.05 -12.44 6.21
CA ARG A 19 1.91 -13.61 6.53
C ARG A 19 2.70 -14.09 5.32
N HIS A 20 2.15 -13.96 4.11
CA HIS A 20 2.88 -14.28 2.88
C HIS A 20 4.04 -13.30 2.68
N ILE A 21 3.79 -11.99 2.80
CA ILE A 21 4.85 -10.98 2.63
C ILE A 21 5.92 -11.09 3.72
N SER A 22 5.55 -11.36 4.97
CA SER A 22 6.52 -11.49 6.08
C SER A 22 7.50 -12.65 5.89
N ARG A 23 7.21 -13.61 5.01
CA ARG A 23 8.09 -14.74 4.67
C ARG A 23 8.99 -14.48 3.46
N LEU A 24 8.73 -13.41 2.71
CA LEU A 24 9.56 -13.06 1.57
C LEU A 24 10.93 -12.52 2.03
N PRO A 25 11.94 -12.50 1.15
CA PRO A 25 13.21 -11.83 1.44
C PRO A 25 13.04 -10.34 1.71
N GLN A 26 13.93 -9.76 2.52
CA GLN A 26 13.85 -8.37 2.97
C GLN A 26 14.00 -7.34 1.85
N ASP A 27 14.72 -7.71 0.80
CA ASP A 27 14.90 -6.89 -0.40
C ASP A 27 13.75 -7.00 -1.40
N SER A 28 12.78 -7.89 -1.15
CA SER A 28 11.63 -8.04 -2.03
C SER A 28 10.83 -6.75 -2.08
N LEU A 29 10.39 -6.37 -3.29
CA LEU A 29 9.51 -5.23 -3.53
C LEU A 29 8.33 -5.12 -2.53
N PRO A 30 7.59 -6.21 -2.21
CA PRO A 30 6.51 -6.15 -1.23
C PRO A 30 6.98 -5.84 0.20
N GLN A 31 8.11 -6.39 0.68
CA GLN A 31 8.62 -6.04 2.01
C GLN A 31 9.14 -4.61 2.05
N ARG A 32 9.84 -4.17 1.00
CA ARG A 32 10.27 -2.77 0.85
C ARG A 32 9.08 -1.82 0.83
N ALA A 33 7.99 -2.17 0.14
CA ALA A 33 6.77 -1.36 0.10
C ALA A 33 6.10 -1.21 1.49
N LEU A 34 6.15 -2.25 2.33
CA LEU A 34 5.70 -2.15 3.72
C LEU A 34 6.58 -1.19 4.54
N ALA A 35 7.90 -1.26 4.37
CA ALA A 35 8.85 -0.36 5.05
C ALA A 35 8.70 1.10 4.58
N LEU A 36 8.48 1.33 3.28
CA LEU A 36 8.33 2.66 2.67
C LEU A 36 7.08 3.42 3.14
N ARG A 37 6.08 2.76 3.74
CA ARG A 37 4.89 3.44 4.25
C ARG A 37 5.19 4.47 5.34
N TYR A 38 6.32 4.37 6.03
CA TYR A 38 6.71 5.31 7.08
C TYR A 38 7.37 6.59 6.57
N SER A 39 7.86 6.63 5.33
CA SER A 39 8.63 7.77 4.79
C SER A 39 7.87 8.60 3.75
N ARG A 40 6.57 8.36 3.54
CA ARG A 40 5.80 9.19 2.60
C ARG A 40 5.63 10.59 3.19
N PRO A 41 6.14 11.66 2.56
CA PRO A 41 5.95 13.01 3.05
C PRO A 41 4.44 13.26 3.16
N ARG A 42 3.94 13.65 4.34
CA ARG A 42 2.53 14.01 4.56
C ARG A 42 2.19 15.39 3.98
N GLY A 43 2.85 15.78 2.89
CA GLY A 43 2.69 17.06 2.21
C GLY A 43 1.82 16.96 0.97
N ARG A 44 1.31 18.10 0.52
CA ARG A 44 0.69 18.23 -0.80
C ARG A 44 1.71 17.82 -1.86
N PRO A 45 1.32 17.05 -2.91
CA PRO A 45 2.20 16.74 -4.03
C PRO A 45 2.80 18.04 -4.58
N CYS A 46 4.13 18.16 -4.61
CA CYS A 46 4.81 19.38 -5.05
C CYS A 46 4.60 19.63 -6.56
N LYS A 47 4.26 18.59 -7.33
CA LYS A 47 3.96 18.68 -8.76
C LYS A 47 2.59 18.10 -9.06
N ARG A 48 1.74 18.90 -9.70
CA ARG A 48 0.48 18.45 -10.34
C ARG A 48 0.82 18.06 -11.77
N TRP A 49 0.24 16.98 -12.29
CA TRP A 49 0.48 16.51 -13.66
C TRP A 49 0.18 17.56 -14.74
N MET A 50 -0.66 18.56 -14.43
CA MET A 50 -0.96 19.67 -15.34
C MET A 50 0.20 20.65 -15.57
N THR A 51 1.20 20.71 -14.70
CA THR A 51 2.29 21.71 -14.83
C THR A 51 3.30 21.35 -15.93
N GLU A 52 3.28 20.11 -16.42
CA GLU A 52 4.21 19.63 -17.46
C GLU A 52 3.78 20.05 -18.88
N TYR A 53 2.49 20.30 -19.10
CA TYR A 53 1.94 20.66 -20.42
C TYR A 53 2.09 22.13 -20.81
N GLN A 54 2.63 23.00 -19.95
CA GLN A 54 2.81 24.43 -20.24
C GLN A 54 4.22 24.79 -20.76
N ARG A 55 5.07 23.80 -21.09
CA ARG A 55 6.46 24.02 -21.53
C ARG A 55 6.74 23.59 -22.97
N TYR A 56 5.71 23.30 -23.76
CA TYR A 56 5.79 23.10 -25.20
C TYR A 56 4.99 24.18 -25.92
#